data_AF-A0A0F9SS57-F1
#
_entry.id   AF-A0A0F9SS57-F1
#
_cell.length_a   1.000
_cell.length_b   1.000
_cell.length_c   1.000
_cell.angle_alpha   90.00
_cell.angle_beta   90.00
_cell.angle_gamma   90.00
#
_symmetry.space_group_name_H-M   'P 1'
#
loop_
_entity.id
_entity.type
_entity.pdbx_description
1 polymer ?
#
loop_
_entity_poly.entity_id
_entity_poly.type
_entity_poly.pdbx_seq_one_letter_code
_entity_poly.pdbx_strand_id
1 'polypeptide(L)'
;MLQFLSSQGQVVLTESYSARNSINLPLTGYKKLTEQDIEKIRDSEKEFLIRTGIYSLLQELDIEYVNVTEEVLEQRIVDSDLVRRKVKARFEPILKTEFYSYIPEKLYKLRTGTFINFAKFKIFFSMCIKNLFGMIPEYVGKGSRYHYHGKDDRNLADNIIDINKVYHTLFNVVGIVEGINTLSCDRRSVSKPYKVPFGYEYYVSENNGLIYYGNETHWLDAFIHQQSGKDPNQTEHLSKAADVFGKWPPKLLEVAKQMDDPLNVDN
;
A
#
# COMPACT_ATOMS: atom_id res chain seq x y z
N MET A 1 -19.04 14.56 2.91
CA MET A 1 -19.82 14.60 1.65
C MET A 1 -19.79 13.18 1.09
N LEU A 2 -20.91 12.45 1.13
CA LEU A 2 -21.00 11.11 0.55
C LEU A 2 -21.01 11.23 -0.98
N GLN A 3 -20.05 10.60 -1.64
CA GLN A 3 -20.02 10.49 -3.09
C GLN A 3 -20.53 9.09 -3.46
N PHE A 4 -21.64 9.05 -4.18
CA PHE A 4 -22.14 7.84 -4.80
C PHE A 4 -21.50 7.72 -6.19
N LEU A 5 -20.69 6.68 -6.41
CA LEU A 5 -20.10 6.37 -7.72
C LEU A 5 -21.20 5.81 -8.64
N SER A 6 -22.05 6.69 -9.15
CA SER A 6 -23.19 6.34 -10.03
C SER A 6 -22.79 6.11 -11.49
N SER A 7 -21.59 6.53 -11.90
CA SER A 7 -21.10 6.37 -13.26
C SER A 7 -19.87 5.45 -13.27
N GLN A 8 -19.98 4.31 -13.96
CA GLN A 8 -18.85 3.44 -14.26
C GLN A 8 -17.85 4.21 -15.15
N GLY A 9 -16.86 4.84 -14.52
CA GLY A 9 -15.62 5.19 -15.20
C GLY A 9 -14.75 3.94 -15.39
N GLN A 10 -13.67 4.05 -16.14
CA GLN A 10 -12.67 2.99 -16.23
C GLN A 10 -12.14 2.67 -14.82
N VAL A 11 -12.24 1.41 -14.41
CA VAL A 11 -11.69 0.90 -13.15
C VAL A 11 -10.47 0.04 -13.47
N VAL A 12 -9.39 0.26 -12.72
CA VAL A 12 -8.16 -0.53 -12.83
C VAL A 12 -7.76 -1.00 -11.45
N LEU A 13 -7.51 -2.29 -11.30
CA LEU A 13 -6.85 -2.84 -10.13
C LEU A 13 -5.34 -2.80 -10.36
N THR A 14 -4.58 -2.30 -9.38
CA THR A 14 -3.12 -2.25 -9.48
C THR A 14 -2.43 -2.76 -8.23
N GLU A 15 -1.35 -3.51 -8.43
CA GLU A 15 -0.42 -3.97 -7.40
C GLU A 15 1.02 -3.89 -7.97
N SER A 16 2.05 -3.87 -7.12
CA SER A 16 3.44 -4.09 -7.57
C SER A 16 4.01 -5.44 -7.13
N TYR A 17 3.20 -6.31 -6.52
CA TYR A 17 3.64 -7.66 -6.19
C TYR A 17 3.68 -8.49 -7.49
N SER A 18 4.88 -8.78 -7.96
CA SER A 18 5.17 -9.93 -8.84
C SER A 18 5.76 -11.10 -8.03
N ALA A 19 5.85 -10.92 -6.71
CA ALA A 19 6.80 -11.60 -5.86
C ALA A 19 6.28 -12.83 -5.14
N ARG A 20 5.02 -13.19 -5.37
CA ARG A 20 4.43 -14.39 -4.76
C ARG A 20 5.19 -15.66 -5.21
N ASN A 21 5.88 -15.61 -6.35
CA ASN A 21 6.89 -16.61 -6.78
C ASN A 21 8.27 -16.03 -7.17
N SER A 22 8.49 -14.70 -7.23
CA SER A 22 9.81 -14.16 -7.60
C SER A 22 10.87 -14.26 -6.50
N ILE A 23 10.53 -14.79 -5.32
CA ILE A 23 11.50 -15.26 -4.31
C ILE A 23 12.49 -16.26 -4.95
N ASN A 24 12.07 -16.96 -6.02
CA ASN A 24 12.89 -17.92 -6.75
C ASN A 24 13.50 -17.39 -8.06
N LEU A 25 13.24 -16.13 -8.43
CA LEU A 25 13.89 -15.53 -9.60
C LEU A 25 15.15 -14.78 -9.11
N PRO A 26 16.38 -15.18 -9.52
CA PRO A 26 17.62 -14.55 -9.09
C PRO A 26 17.81 -13.22 -9.84
N LEU A 27 16.93 -12.26 -9.59
CA LEU A 27 16.90 -10.96 -10.25
C LEU A 27 17.58 -9.93 -9.35
N THR A 28 18.91 -9.90 -9.37
CA THR A 28 19.67 -8.76 -8.86
C THR A 28 20.03 -7.84 -10.02
N GLY A 29 19.72 -6.54 -9.89
CA GLY A 29 20.00 -5.52 -10.91
C GLY A 29 18.86 -5.25 -11.89
N TYR A 30 19.02 -4.22 -12.73
CA TYR A 30 18.18 -3.97 -13.91
C TYR A 30 18.51 -4.99 -15.02
N LYS A 31 18.36 -6.29 -14.74
CA LYS A 31 18.51 -7.29 -15.78
C LYS A 31 17.24 -7.29 -16.61
N LYS A 32 17.38 -7.05 -17.92
CA LYS A 32 16.25 -7.22 -18.86
C LYS A 32 15.76 -8.66 -18.74
N LEU A 33 14.49 -8.82 -18.37
CA LEU A 33 13.86 -10.13 -18.28
C LEU A 33 13.80 -10.76 -19.68
N THR A 34 13.94 -12.08 -19.73
CA THR A 34 13.58 -12.82 -20.94
C THR A 34 12.06 -12.89 -21.06
N GLU A 35 11.54 -13.15 -22.26
CA GLU A 35 10.10 -13.38 -22.45
C GLU A 35 9.58 -14.52 -21.54
N GLN A 36 10.39 -15.56 -21.34
CA GLN A 36 10.07 -16.67 -20.43
C GLN A 36 9.99 -16.23 -18.96
N ASP A 37 10.83 -15.28 -18.52
CA ASP A 37 10.76 -14.75 -17.15
C ASP A 37 9.48 -13.93 -16.95
N ILE A 38 9.10 -13.14 -17.96
CA ILE A 38 7.87 -12.33 -17.95
C ILE A 38 6.64 -13.23 -17.94
N GLU A 39 6.63 -14.28 -18.76
CA GLU A 39 5.54 -15.27 -18.81
C GLU A 39 5.36 -15.95 -17.45
N LYS A 40 6.44 -16.38 -16.80
CA LYS A 40 6.38 -16.95 -15.44
C LYS A 40 5.82 -15.97 -14.41
N ILE A 41 6.16 -14.69 -14.48
CA ILE A 41 5.60 -13.67 -13.59
C ILE A 41 4.09 -13.53 -13.82
N ARG A 42 3.66 -13.46 -15.09
CA ARG A 42 2.25 -13.36 -15.45
C ARG A 42 1.45 -14.58 -15.03
N ASP A 43 1.98 -15.78 -15.26
CA ASP A 43 1.35 -17.04 -14.84
C ASP A 43 1.21 -17.13 -13.33
N SER A 44 2.25 -16.76 -12.59
CA SER A 44 2.23 -16.69 -11.14
C SER A 44 1.14 -15.76 -10.61
N GLU A 45 1.04 -14.54 -11.16
CA GLU A 45 -0.01 -13.62 -10.73
C GLU A 45 -1.41 -14.08 -11.16
N LYS A 46 -1.55 -14.65 -12.37
CA LYS A 46 -2.81 -15.22 -12.82
C LYS A 46 -3.27 -16.35 -11.91
N GLU A 47 -2.38 -17.27 -11.53
CA GLU A 47 -2.68 -18.36 -10.59
C GLU A 47 -3.17 -17.82 -9.24
N PHE A 48 -2.50 -16.79 -8.70
CA PHE A 48 -2.92 -16.15 -7.46
C PHE A 48 -4.31 -15.53 -7.57
N LEU A 49 -4.56 -14.76 -8.63
CA LEU A 49 -5.86 -14.12 -8.87
C LEU A 49 -6.96 -15.17 -9.02
N ILE A 50 -6.70 -16.30 -9.68
CA ILE A 50 -7.65 -17.41 -9.80
C ILE A 50 -7.91 -18.04 -8.43
N ARG A 51 -6.86 -18.40 -7.68
CA ARG A 51 -6.98 -19.06 -6.37
C ARG A 51 -7.72 -18.23 -5.34
N THR A 52 -7.61 -16.90 -5.42
CA THR A 52 -8.29 -15.97 -4.51
C THR A 52 -9.71 -15.60 -4.95
N GLY A 53 -10.13 -16.03 -6.16
CA GLY A 53 -11.40 -15.63 -6.76
C GLY A 53 -11.42 -14.22 -7.35
N ILE A 54 -10.34 -13.44 -7.19
CA ILE A 54 -10.23 -12.07 -7.71
C ILE A 54 -10.28 -12.08 -9.24
N TYR A 55 -9.68 -13.08 -9.90
CA TYR A 55 -9.68 -13.17 -11.37
C TYR A 55 -11.11 -13.18 -11.94
N SER A 56 -12.00 -13.99 -11.37
CA SER A 56 -13.38 -14.08 -11.80
C SER A 56 -14.11 -12.75 -11.62
N LEU A 57 -13.89 -12.07 -10.48
CA LEU A 57 -14.47 -10.75 -10.21
C LEU A 57 -13.98 -9.70 -11.21
N LEU A 58 -12.69 -9.68 -11.54
CA LEU A 58 -12.14 -8.76 -12.54
C LEU A 58 -12.74 -8.99 -13.92
N GLN A 59 -12.94 -10.25 -14.33
CA GLN A 59 -13.57 -10.58 -15.61
C GLN A 59 -15.05 -10.20 -15.63
N GLU A 60 -15.80 -10.48 -14.55
CA GLU A 60 -17.21 -10.12 -14.42
C GLU A 60 -17.44 -8.61 -14.50
N LEU A 61 -16.52 -7.83 -13.91
CA LEU A 61 -16.62 -6.38 -13.83
C LEU A 61 -15.86 -5.63 -14.94
N ASP A 62 -15.25 -6.35 -15.90
CA ASP A 62 -14.40 -5.78 -16.96
C ASP A 62 -13.30 -4.85 -16.41
N ILE A 63 -12.64 -5.27 -15.34
CA ILE A 63 -11.57 -4.51 -14.67
C ILE A 63 -10.21 -4.99 -15.17
N GLU A 64 -9.40 -4.04 -15.67
CA GLU A 64 -8.01 -4.30 -16.04
C GLU A 64 -7.15 -4.47 -14.77
N TYR A 65 -6.26 -5.47 -14.80
CA TYR A 65 -5.20 -5.64 -13.80
C TYR A 65 -3.87 -5.09 -14.31
N VAL A 66 -3.26 -4.17 -13.56
CA VAL A 66 -1.96 -3.57 -13.89
C VAL A 66 -0.94 -3.95 -12.82
N ASN A 67 0.02 -4.79 -13.21
CA ASN A 67 1.19 -5.11 -12.41
C ASN A 67 2.28 -4.06 -12.63
N VAL A 68 2.50 -3.17 -11.64
CA VAL A 68 3.49 -2.10 -11.72
C VAL A 68 4.91 -2.64 -11.95
N THR A 69 5.26 -3.78 -11.36
CA THR A 69 6.60 -4.36 -11.55
C THR A 69 6.84 -4.74 -12.99
N GLU A 70 5.86 -5.35 -13.65
CA GLU A 70 5.97 -5.68 -15.08
C GLU A 70 6.10 -4.41 -15.94
N GLU A 71 5.24 -3.41 -15.71
CA GLU A 71 5.28 -2.15 -16.48
C GLU A 71 6.64 -1.46 -16.37
N VAL A 72 7.25 -1.47 -15.18
CA VAL A 72 8.57 -0.87 -14.96
C VAL A 72 9.70 -1.69 -15.61
N LEU A 73 9.65 -3.01 -15.52
CA LEU A 73 10.65 -3.88 -16.17
C LEU A 73 10.63 -3.73 -17.69
N GLU A 74 9.44 -3.56 -18.26
CA GLU A 74 9.20 -3.35 -19.69
C GLU A 74 9.36 -1.89 -20.15
N GLN A 75 9.76 -0.99 -19.24
CA GLN A 75 9.96 0.44 -19.52
C GLN A 75 8.70 1.15 -20.05
N ARG A 76 7.50 0.66 -19.71
CA ARG A 76 6.21 1.30 -20.00
C ARG A 76 5.87 2.32 -18.92
N ILE A 77 6.80 3.24 -18.69
CA ILE A 77 6.79 4.19 -17.57
C ILE A 77 6.79 5.62 -18.05
N VAL A 78 6.26 6.51 -17.22
CA VAL A 78 6.34 7.96 -17.44
C VAL A 78 7.79 8.43 -17.36
N ASP A 79 8.13 9.47 -18.12
CA ASP A 79 9.40 10.18 -17.97
C ASP A 79 9.67 10.58 -16.51
N SER A 80 10.75 10.01 -15.95
CA SER A 80 11.16 10.25 -14.57
C SER A 80 11.45 11.72 -14.27
N ASP A 81 11.90 12.49 -15.26
CA ASP A 81 12.18 13.92 -15.09
C ASP A 81 10.88 14.73 -14.94
N LEU A 82 9.83 14.33 -15.65
CA LEU A 82 8.49 14.90 -15.48
C LEU A 82 7.95 14.61 -14.07
N VAL A 83 8.05 13.36 -13.60
CA VAL A 83 7.60 13.00 -12.25
C VAL A 83 8.40 13.76 -11.20
N ARG A 84 9.73 13.81 -11.33
CA ARG A 84 10.61 14.58 -10.44
C ARG A 84 10.22 16.04 -10.34
N ARG A 85 9.99 16.72 -11.47
CA ARG A 85 9.58 18.14 -11.49
C ARG A 85 8.26 18.34 -10.76
N LYS A 86 7.28 17.46 -10.97
CA LYS A 86 5.97 17.55 -10.29
C LYS A 86 6.11 17.36 -8.78
N VAL A 87 6.88 16.38 -8.33
CA VAL A 87 7.06 16.12 -6.89
C VAL A 87 7.79 17.28 -6.22
N LYS A 88 8.87 17.78 -6.83
CA LYS A 88 9.63 18.92 -6.30
C LYS A 88 8.86 20.24 -6.27
N ALA A 89 7.78 20.36 -7.04
CA ALA A 89 6.92 21.54 -6.97
C ALA A 89 6.04 21.58 -5.71
N ARG A 90 5.91 20.46 -4.98
CA ARG A 90 5.05 20.34 -3.80
C ARG A 90 5.79 19.89 -2.54
N PHE A 91 6.86 19.11 -2.68
CA PHE A 91 7.57 18.49 -1.57
C PHE A 91 9.08 18.65 -1.72
N GLU A 92 9.78 18.55 -0.58
CA GLU A 92 11.23 18.38 -0.57
C GLU A 92 11.67 17.13 -1.36
N PRO A 93 12.87 17.14 -1.96
CA PRO A 93 13.41 16.00 -2.68
C PRO A 93 13.33 14.69 -1.88
N ILE A 94 13.07 13.60 -2.58
CA ILE A 94 13.04 12.26 -1.99
C ILE A 94 14.46 11.67 -1.88
N LEU A 95 14.66 10.75 -0.93
CA LEU A 95 15.92 10.05 -0.67
C LEU A 95 16.36 9.18 -1.85
N LYS A 96 15.40 8.55 -2.53
CA LYS A 96 15.61 7.57 -3.60
C LYS A 96 15.03 8.06 -4.91
N THR A 97 15.85 8.68 -5.74
CA THR A 97 15.42 9.29 -7.01
C THR A 97 14.84 8.27 -8.00
N GLU A 98 15.17 6.99 -7.86
CA GLU A 98 14.60 5.90 -8.67
C GLU A 98 13.07 5.78 -8.52
N PHE A 99 12.47 6.27 -7.42
CA PHE A 99 11.01 6.23 -7.26
C PHE A 99 10.28 7.08 -8.31
N TYR A 100 10.96 8.07 -8.91
CA TYR A 100 10.40 8.84 -10.00
C TYR A 100 10.21 8.02 -11.28
N SER A 101 10.88 6.86 -11.40
CA SER A 101 10.82 5.96 -12.55
C SER A 101 9.87 4.78 -12.35
N TYR A 102 9.07 4.77 -11.29
CA TYR A 102 8.19 3.64 -10.94
C TYR A 102 6.71 3.85 -11.29
N ILE A 103 6.41 4.85 -12.12
CA ILE A 103 5.03 5.19 -12.47
C ILE A 103 4.71 4.68 -13.87
N PRO A 104 3.83 3.67 -14.01
CA PRO A 104 3.39 3.20 -15.30
C PRO A 104 2.65 4.28 -16.08
N GLU A 105 2.84 4.32 -17.40
CA GLU A 105 2.12 5.26 -18.27
C GLU A 105 0.60 5.07 -18.18
N LYS A 106 0.14 3.81 -18.09
CA LYS A 106 -1.28 3.48 -17.96
C LYS A 106 -1.91 4.12 -16.73
N LEU A 107 -1.28 3.96 -15.56
CA LEU A 107 -1.77 4.58 -14.33
C LEU A 107 -1.75 6.10 -14.44
N TYR A 108 -0.67 6.69 -14.96
CA TYR A 108 -0.56 8.13 -15.10
C TYR A 108 -1.63 8.73 -16.04
N LYS A 109 -2.09 8.00 -17.06
CA LYS A 109 -3.22 8.43 -17.92
C LYS A 109 -4.52 8.57 -17.12
N LEU A 110 -4.70 7.76 -16.07
CA LEU A 110 -5.87 7.74 -15.19
C LEU A 110 -5.77 8.71 -14.00
N ARG A 111 -4.72 9.52 -13.92
CA ARG A 111 -4.41 10.36 -12.75
C ARG A 111 -5.46 11.41 -12.37
N THR A 112 -6.39 11.72 -13.28
CA THR A 112 -7.53 12.61 -13.01
C THR A 112 -8.66 11.91 -12.26
N GLY A 113 -8.63 10.58 -12.18
CA GLY A 113 -9.53 9.78 -11.37
C GLY A 113 -9.09 9.70 -9.90
N THR A 114 -9.82 8.89 -9.14
CA THR A 114 -9.53 8.62 -7.73
C THR A 114 -8.66 7.38 -7.61
N PHE A 115 -7.51 7.52 -6.96
CA PHE A 115 -6.65 6.40 -6.59
C PHE A 115 -7.09 5.86 -5.23
N ILE A 116 -7.77 4.72 -5.21
CA ILE A 116 -8.21 4.09 -3.96
C ILE A 116 -7.04 3.27 -3.41
N ASN A 117 -6.45 3.78 -2.33
CA ASN A 117 -5.47 3.06 -1.54
C ASN A 117 -6.18 2.08 -0.59
N PHE A 118 -6.49 0.91 -1.13
CA PHE A 118 -7.22 -0.15 -0.46
C PHE A 118 -6.26 -1.00 0.40
N ALA A 119 -6.33 -0.83 1.71
CA ALA A 119 -5.48 -1.49 2.69
C ALA A 119 -6.28 -2.47 3.55
N LYS A 120 -5.62 -3.56 3.97
CA LYS A 120 -6.15 -4.47 4.99
C LYS A 120 -5.81 -3.91 6.38
N PHE A 121 -6.74 -4.02 7.33
CA PHE A 121 -6.48 -3.68 8.72
C PHE A 121 -5.36 -4.57 9.29
N LYS A 122 -4.21 -3.97 9.61
CA LYS A 122 -3.03 -4.65 10.18
C LYS A 122 -2.33 -3.75 11.20
N ILE A 123 -2.78 -3.79 12.45
CA ILE A 123 -2.32 -2.84 13.47
C ILE A 123 -0.81 -2.93 13.80
N PHE A 124 -0.12 -4.06 13.54
CA PHE A 124 1.33 -4.15 13.80
C PHE A 124 2.18 -3.62 12.66
N PHE A 125 1.60 -3.42 11.48
CA PHE A 125 2.45 -3.30 10.31
C PHE A 125 2.08 -2.25 9.30
N SER A 126 0.84 -1.83 9.12
CA SER A 126 0.55 -0.90 8.01
C SER A 126 -0.92 -0.72 7.82
N MET A 127 -1.32 0.50 7.56
CA MET A 127 -2.63 0.84 7.01
C MET A 127 -2.36 1.57 5.69
N CYS A 128 -3.06 2.64 5.35
CA CYS A 128 -2.95 3.27 4.03
C CYS A 128 -1.55 3.83 3.73
N ILE A 129 -0.90 4.54 4.67
CA ILE A 129 0.39 5.19 4.39
C ILE A 129 1.46 4.15 4.01
N LYS A 130 1.60 3.08 4.78
CA LYS A 130 2.55 2.01 4.45
C LYS A 130 2.05 1.10 3.32
N ASN A 131 0.75 1.05 3.01
CA ASN A 131 0.25 0.29 1.86
C ASN A 131 0.82 0.78 0.53
N LEU A 132 1.11 2.09 0.39
CA LEU A 132 1.77 2.62 -0.82
C LEU A 132 3.25 2.25 -0.95
N PHE A 133 3.93 1.85 0.12
CA PHE A 133 5.22 1.14 0.02
C PHE A 133 5.08 -0.17 -0.76
N GLY A 134 3.87 -0.73 -0.72
CA GLY A 134 3.35 -1.78 -1.57
C GLY A 134 3.49 -1.55 -3.06
N MET A 135 3.70 -0.30 -3.52
CA MET A 135 3.79 0.10 -4.94
C MET A 135 5.22 0.23 -5.46
N ILE A 136 6.23 0.09 -4.60
CA ILE A 136 7.62 0.00 -5.04
C ILE A 136 7.78 -1.35 -5.74
N PRO A 137 8.23 -1.38 -7.01
CA PRO A 137 8.41 -2.63 -7.75
C PRO A 137 9.36 -3.59 -7.06
N GLU A 138 9.01 -4.88 -7.03
CA GLU A 138 9.89 -5.91 -6.49
C GLU A 138 10.94 -6.29 -7.53
N TYR A 139 12.20 -6.47 -7.12
CA TYR A 139 13.32 -6.90 -7.99
C TYR A 139 13.64 -5.96 -9.17
N VAL A 140 13.16 -4.71 -9.13
CA VAL A 140 13.58 -3.68 -10.07
C VAL A 140 14.74 -2.87 -9.49
N GLY A 141 15.87 -2.91 -10.18
CA GLY A 141 17.04 -2.08 -9.89
C GLY A 141 17.89 -2.60 -8.74
N LYS A 142 17.41 -2.48 -7.49
CA LYS A 142 18.20 -2.81 -6.27
C LYS A 142 17.86 -4.18 -5.65
N GLY A 143 17.10 -5.01 -6.37
CA GLY A 143 16.67 -6.32 -5.90
C GLY A 143 15.36 -6.23 -5.12
N SER A 144 15.21 -7.06 -4.08
CA SER A 144 13.99 -7.05 -3.28
C SER A 144 13.69 -5.67 -2.70
N ARG A 145 12.41 -5.32 -2.60
CA ARG A 145 11.92 -4.11 -1.91
C ARG A 145 12.38 -4.05 -0.46
N TYR A 146 12.75 -5.18 0.16
CA TYR A 146 13.41 -5.21 1.47
C TYR A 146 14.69 -4.35 1.50
N HIS A 147 15.34 -4.13 0.36
CA HIS A 147 16.45 -3.17 0.23
C HIS A 147 16.10 -1.79 0.77
N TYR A 148 14.86 -1.32 0.56
CA TYR A 148 14.39 -0.01 0.99
C TYR A 148 14.07 0.07 2.47
N HIS A 149 14.13 -1.04 3.21
CA HIS A 149 14.15 -0.98 4.67
C HIS A 149 15.46 -0.38 5.19
N GLY A 150 16.56 -0.62 4.47
CA GLY A 150 17.90 -0.33 4.97
C GLY A 150 18.32 -1.30 6.07
N LYS A 151 19.49 -1.07 6.65
CA LYS A 151 19.98 -1.85 7.79
C LYS A 151 19.10 -1.55 9.02
N ASP A 152 18.57 -2.58 9.66
CA ASP A 152 17.74 -2.49 10.87
C ASP A 152 16.53 -1.54 10.70
N ASP A 153 15.88 -1.59 9.52
CA ASP A 153 14.73 -0.76 9.14
C ASP A 153 14.93 0.78 9.17
N ARG A 154 16.17 1.24 9.32
CA ARG A 154 16.50 2.68 9.51
C ARG A 154 16.03 3.62 8.41
N ASN A 155 15.78 3.11 7.20
CA ASN A 155 15.31 3.90 6.06
C ASN A 155 13.82 3.64 5.73
N LEU A 156 13.17 2.71 6.43
CA LEU A 156 11.83 2.23 6.08
C LEU A 156 10.82 3.37 6.11
N ALA A 157 10.79 4.14 7.20
CA ALA A 157 9.86 5.25 7.36
C ALA A 157 10.04 6.32 6.27
N ASP A 158 11.29 6.71 5.96
CA ASP A 158 11.57 7.70 4.92
C ASP A 158 11.13 7.22 3.53
N ASN A 159 11.41 5.97 3.19
CA ASN A 159 11.02 5.41 1.90
C ASN A 159 9.49 5.23 1.78
N ILE A 160 8.78 4.95 2.88
CA ILE A 160 7.32 4.98 2.91
C ILE A 160 6.82 6.39 2.59
N ILE A 161 7.39 7.42 3.20
CA ILE A 161 6.96 8.80 2.94
C ILE A 161 7.29 9.23 1.52
N ASP A 162 8.45 8.86 1.02
CA ASP A 162 8.90 9.26 -0.31
C ASP A 162 8.05 8.68 -1.42
N ILE A 163 7.64 7.41 -1.35
CA ILE A 163 6.70 6.86 -2.33
C ILE A 163 5.30 7.51 -2.18
N ASN A 164 4.88 7.84 -0.96
CA ASN A 164 3.64 8.59 -0.75
C ASN A 164 3.71 9.98 -1.41
N LYS A 165 4.83 10.72 -1.29
CA LYS A 165 5.00 12.00 -1.98
C LYS A 165 4.80 11.86 -3.49
N VAL A 166 5.32 10.79 -4.11
CA VAL A 166 5.13 10.52 -5.54
C VAL A 166 3.65 10.31 -5.86
N TYR A 167 2.99 9.35 -5.20
CA TYR A 167 1.58 9.03 -5.50
C TYR A 167 0.62 10.18 -5.17
N HIS A 168 0.78 10.86 -4.03
CA HIS A 168 -0.04 12.01 -3.65
C HIS A 168 0.21 13.24 -4.53
N THR A 169 1.37 13.35 -5.19
CA THR A 169 1.61 14.40 -6.20
C THR A 169 0.82 14.13 -7.47
N LEU A 170 0.74 12.87 -7.87
CA LEU A 170 0.22 12.49 -9.18
C LEU A 170 -1.29 12.22 -9.16
N PHE A 171 -1.81 11.68 -8.07
CA PHE A 171 -3.17 11.15 -7.99
C PHE A 171 -3.98 11.80 -6.86
N ASN A 172 -5.30 11.81 -7.01
CA ASN A 172 -6.23 12.03 -5.90
C ASN A 172 -6.34 10.74 -5.07
N VAL A 173 -5.54 10.62 -4.02
CA VAL A 173 -5.48 9.39 -3.19
C VAL A 173 -6.57 9.41 -2.12
N VAL A 174 -7.38 8.35 -2.06
CA VAL A 174 -8.35 8.12 -0.97
C VAL A 174 -7.98 6.82 -0.27
N GLY A 175 -7.93 6.84 1.06
CA GLY A 175 -7.67 5.66 1.88
C GLY A 175 -8.95 4.90 2.19
N ILE A 176 -8.89 3.58 2.05
CA ILE A 176 -9.87 2.66 2.62
C ILE A 176 -9.11 1.59 3.39
N VAL A 177 -9.49 1.37 4.64
CA VAL A 177 -9.00 0.24 5.43
C VAL A 177 -10.15 -0.71 5.71
N GLU A 178 -10.02 -1.95 5.27
CA GLU A 178 -11.03 -2.99 5.49
C GLU A 178 -10.59 -4.01 6.55
N GLY A 179 -11.54 -4.39 7.40
CA GLY A 179 -11.46 -5.53 8.30
C GLY A 179 -12.76 -6.35 8.29
N ILE A 180 -13.48 -6.37 7.16
CA ILE A 180 -14.87 -6.85 7.06
C ILE A 180 -14.96 -8.32 7.48
N ASN A 181 -14.23 -9.17 6.75
CA ASN A 181 -14.26 -10.62 6.97
C ASN A 181 -13.21 -11.07 7.98
N THR A 182 -12.06 -10.39 8.02
CA THR A 182 -10.92 -10.80 8.83
C THR A 182 -10.10 -9.60 9.29
N LEU A 183 -9.48 -9.71 10.48
CA LEU A 183 -8.60 -8.70 11.05
C LEU A 183 -7.43 -9.40 11.77
N SER A 184 -6.19 -8.96 11.50
CA SER A 184 -5.01 -9.50 12.18
C SER A 184 -4.73 -8.73 13.48
N CYS A 185 -4.79 -9.42 14.62
CA CYS A 185 -4.66 -8.86 15.97
C CYS A 185 -3.43 -9.42 16.71
N ASP A 186 -2.86 -8.62 17.62
CA ASP A 186 -1.93 -9.07 18.67
C ASP A 186 -2.69 -8.93 19.97
N ARG A 187 -3.44 -9.99 20.28
CA ARG A 187 -4.12 -10.08 21.55
C ARG A 187 -3.11 -10.60 22.57
N ARG A 188 -2.87 -9.82 23.63
CA ARG A 188 -1.95 -10.20 24.72
C ARG A 188 -2.43 -11.41 25.53
N SER A 189 -3.71 -11.78 25.43
CA SER A 189 -4.39 -12.79 26.25
C SER A 189 -4.89 -14.02 25.49
N VAL A 190 -4.62 -14.16 24.19
CA VAL A 190 -5.09 -15.30 23.37
C VAL A 190 -3.91 -15.98 22.69
N SER A 191 -4.05 -17.30 22.49
CA SER A 191 -3.14 -18.08 21.66
C SER A 191 -2.96 -17.41 20.30
N LYS A 192 -1.72 -17.32 19.83
CA LYS A 192 -1.37 -16.75 18.53
C LYS A 192 -0.99 -17.88 17.59
N PRO A 193 -1.96 -18.60 17.01
CA PRO A 193 -1.70 -19.83 16.27
C PRO A 193 -0.95 -19.57 14.95
N TYR A 194 -0.93 -18.34 14.46
CA TYR A 194 -0.29 -17.98 13.20
C TYR A 194 1.03 -17.28 13.44
N LYS A 195 2.07 -17.73 12.72
CA LYS A 195 3.40 -17.12 12.71
C LYS A 195 3.74 -16.66 11.31
N VAL A 196 4.12 -15.38 11.15
CA VAL A 196 4.65 -14.88 9.89
C VAL A 196 6.15 -15.21 9.75
N PRO A 197 6.70 -15.26 8.52
CA PRO A 197 8.12 -15.53 8.29
C PRO A 197 9.09 -14.60 9.05
N PHE A 198 8.66 -13.40 9.41
CA PHE A 198 9.44 -12.40 10.16
C PHE A 198 9.34 -12.54 11.68
N GLY A 199 8.80 -13.66 12.18
CA GLY A 199 8.83 -14.01 13.60
C GLY A 199 7.65 -13.50 14.44
N TYR A 200 6.77 -12.67 13.89
CA TYR A 200 5.58 -12.21 14.60
C TYR A 200 4.51 -13.28 14.65
N GLU A 201 3.86 -13.38 15.79
CA GLU A 201 2.72 -14.24 15.99
C GLU A 201 1.45 -13.39 16.11
N TYR A 202 0.34 -13.87 15.55
CA TYR A 202 -0.91 -13.14 15.53
C TYR A 202 -2.12 -14.06 15.61
N TYR A 203 -3.26 -13.46 15.92
CA TYR A 203 -4.60 -14.04 15.87
C TYR A 203 -5.38 -13.40 14.71
N VAL A 204 -6.33 -14.14 14.13
CA VAL A 204 -7.25 -13.62 13.12
C VAL A 204 -8.64 -13.58 13.74
N SER A 205 -9.19 -12.36 13.88
CA SER A 205 -10.61 -12.17 14.19
C SER A 205 -11.43 -12.19 12.93
N GLU A 206 -12.58 -12.86 12.95
CA GLU A 206 -13.47 -13.01 11.79
C GLU A 206 -14.74 -12.16 11.93
N ASN A 207 -15.36 -11.81 10.80
CA ASN A 207 -16.68 -11.16 10.71
C ASN A 207 -16.80 -9.82 11.48
N ASN A 208 -15.74 -9.00 11.48
CA ASN A 208 -15.73 -7.75 12.25
C ASN A 208 -16.60 -6.64 11.61
N GLY A 209 -16.90 -6.72 10.32
CA GLY A 209 -17.75 -5.72 9.63
C GLY A 209 -17.15 -4.31 9.55
N LEU A 210 -15.82 -4.18 9.67
CA LEU A 210 -15.14 -2.89 9.79
C LEU A 210 -14.71 -2.32 8.43
N ILE A 211 -15.04 -1.06 8.19
CA ILE A 211 -14.51 -0.26 7.08
C ILE A 211 -14.21 1.15 7.60
N TYR A 212 -12.99 1.60 7.38
CA TYR A 212 -12.58 2.99 7.58
C TYR A 212 -12.32 3.62 6.21
N TYR A 213 -12.69 4.89 6.03
CA TYR A 213 -12.37 5.63 4.81
C TYR A 213 -11.99 7.08 5.13
N GLY A 214 -11.15 7.67 4.28
CA GLY A 214 -10.79 9.08 4.41
C GLY A 214 -9.94 9.58 3.26
N ASN A 215 -10.02 10.87 2.97
CA ASN A 215 -9.21 11.52 1.92
C ASN A 215 -7.75 11.70 2.37
N GLU A 216 -7.54 11.89 3.68
CA GLU A 216 -6.20 12.03 4.25
C GLU A 216 -5.75 10.69 4.84
N THR A 217 -4.96 9.94 4.06
CA THR A 217 -4.54 8.57 4.44
C THR A 217 -3.77 8.51 5.76
N HIS A 218 -2.97 9.54 6.07
CA HIS A 218 -2.24 9.61 7.35
C HIS A 218 -3.15 9.95 8.53
N TRP A 219 -4.23 10.71 8.32
CA TRP A 219 -5.24 10.96 9.37
C TRP A 219 -6.05 9.70 9.64
N LEU A 220 -6.40 8.96 8.58
CA LEU A 220 -7.09 7.67 8.69
C LEU A 220 -6.26 6.69 9.52
N ASP A 221 -4.98 6.55 9.20
CA ASP A 221 -4.08 5.68 9.93
C ASP A 221 -3.90 6.11 11.39
N ALA A 222 -3.79 7.43 11.65
CA ALA A 222 -3.66 7.98 13.00
C ALA A 222 -4.92 7.76 13.84
N PHE A 223 -6.10 7.94 13.25
CA PHE A 223 -7.38 7.66 13.87
C PHE A 223 -7.42 6.22 14.37
N ILE A 224 -7.08 5.27 13.49
CA ILE A 224 -7.22 3.85 13.80
C ILE A 224 -6.15 3.40 14.80
N HIS A 225 -4.93 3.95 14.73
CA HIS A 225 -3.93 3.74 15.79
C HIS A 225 -4.47 4.18 17.15
N GLN A 226 -5.05 5.38 17.21
CA GLN A 226 -5.57 5.93 18.45
C GLN A 226 -6.77 5.14 18.99
N GLN A 227 -7.69 4.72 18.13
CA GLN A 227 -8.84 3.89 18.48
C GLN A 227 -8.41 2.54 19.06
N SER A 228 -7.31 1.98 18.54
CA SER A 228 -6.73 0.74 19.04
C SER A 228 -5.67 0.92 20.14
N GLY A 229 -5.77 2.02 20.90
CA GLY A 229 -4.95 2.25 22.09
C GLY A 229 -3.46 2.54 21.82
N LYS A 230 -3.06 2.84 20.58
CA LYS A 230 -1.69 3.23 20.22
C LYS A 230 -1.57 4.73 20.05
N ASP A 231 -0.41 5.29 20.38
CA ASP A 231 -0.10 6.69 20.09
C ASP A 231 0.43 6.83 18.66
N PRO A 232 -0.28 7.51 17.74
CA PRO A 232 0.21 7.69 16.37
C PRO A 232 1.49 8.54 16.30
N ASN A 233 1.78 9.37 17.31
CA ASN A 233 3.02 10.17 17.34
C ASN A 233 4.26 9.32 17.66
N GLN A 234 4.08 8.15 18.29
CA GLN A 234 5.16 7.20 18.57
C GLN A 234 5.46 6.28 17.38
N THR A 235 4.64 6.35 16.34
CA THR A 235 4.82 5.55 15.12
C THR A 235 5.61 6.37 14.11
N GLU A 236 6.88 6.02 13.89
CA GLU A 236 7.84 6.85 13.14
C GLU A 236 7.32 7.32 11.77
N HIS A 237 6.77 6.41 10.96
CA HIS A 237 6.24 6.75 9.64
C HIS A 237 4.98 7.62 9.70
N LEU A 238 4.15 7.55 10.75
CA LEU A 238 3.00 8.44 10.91
C LEU A 238 3.43 9.83 11.36
N SER A 239 4.41 9.92 12.27
CA SER A 239 5.02 11.18 12.68
C SER A 239 5.62 11.91 11.47
N LYS A 240 6.45 11.21 10.67
CA LYS A 240 7.01 11.75 9.42
C LYS A 240 5.94 12.11 8.38
N ALA A 241 4.86 11.32 8.29
CA ALA A 241 3.74 11.66 7.41
C ALA A 241 3.07 12.97 7.83
N ALA A 242 2.88 13.20 9.13
CA ALA A 242 2.29 14.43 9.65
C ALA A 242 3.18 15.66 9.37
N ASP A 243 4.49 15.50 9.41
CA ASP A 243 5.44 16.58 9.07
C ASP A 243 5.39 16.95 7.58
N VAL A 244 5.10 15.99 6.70
CA VAL A 244 5.09 16.20 5.23
C VAL A 244 3.72 16.58 4.68
N PHE A 245 2.65 15.94 5.17
CA PHE A 245 1.29 16.09 4.64
C PHE A 245 0.38 16.95 5.52
N GLY A 246 0.86 17.35 6.70
CA GLY A 246 0.12 18.15 7.67
C GLY A 246 -0.33 17.35 8.88
N LYS A 247 -0.50 18.02 10.03
CA LYS A 247 -0.94 17.36 11.25
C LYS A 247 -2.44 17.05 11.22
N TRP A 248 -2.83 15.91 11.76
CA TRP A 248 -4.24 15.61 12.00
C TRP A 248 -4.82 16.56 13.07
N PRO A 249 -6.12 16.90 13.00
CA PRO A 249 -6.77 17.72 14.02
C PRO A 249 -6.78 17.01 15.38
N PRO A 250 -6.56 17.71 16.52
CA PRO A 250 -6.64 17.08 17.85
C PRO A 250 -7.97 16.36 18.11
N LYS A 251 -9.08 16.97 17.66
CA LYS A 251 -10.43 16.40 17.76
C LYS A 251 -10.56 15.02 17.11
N LEU A 252 -9.77 14.73 16.07
CA LEU A 252 -9.79 13.43 15.40
C LEU A 252 -9.32 12.32 16.36
N LEU A 253 -8.28 12.58 17.15
CA LEU A 253 -7.79 11.63 18.15
C LEU A 253 -8.73 11.54 19.37
N GLU A 254 -9.38 12.65 19.75
CA GLU A 254 -10.38 12.64 20.83
C GLU A 254 -11.57 11.75 20.47
N VAL A 255 -12.09 11.86 19.25
CA VAL A 255 -13.18 11.00 18.76
C VAL A 255 -12.74 9.54 18.71
N ALA A 256 -11.52 9.25 18.22
CA ALA A 256 -11.00 7.89 18.16
C ALA A 256 -10.95 7.22 19.54
N LYS A 257 -10.58 7.96 20.60
CA LYS A 257 -10.55 7.45 21.99
C LYS A 257 -11.91 7.13 22.58
N GLN A 258 -12.98 7.72 22.04
CA GLN A 258 -14.35 7.52 22.50
C GLN A 258 -15.04 6.35 21.80
N MET A 259 -14.43 5.81 20.74
CA MET A 259 -14.96 4.66 20.01
C MET A 259 -14.44 3.36 20.59
N ASP A 260 -15.23 2.30 20.42
CA ASP A 260 -14.82 0.95 20.82
C ASP A 260 -13.54 0.55 20.08
N ASP A 261 -12.62 -0.07 20.81
CA ASP A 261 -11.40 -0.61 20.21
C ASP A 261 -11.79 -1.76 19.28
N PRO A 262 -11.52 -1.68 17.96
CA PRO A 262 -11.85 -2.74 17.01
C PRO A 262 -11.07 -4.04 17.27
N LEU A 263 -10.05 -4.00 18.13
CA LEU A 263 -9.34 -5.19 18.59
C LEU A 263 -9.93 -5.84 19.83
N ASN A 264 -10.87 -5.17 20.49
CA ASN A 264 -11.54 -5.70 21.67
C ASN A 264 -12.72 -6.58 21.23
N VAL A 265 -12.40 -7.81 20.86
CA VAL A 265 -13.35 -8.84 20.38
C VAL A 265 -14.07 -9.59 21.52
N ASP A 266 -14.12 -9.00 22.72
CA ASP A 266 -14.84 -9.56 23.88
C ASP A 266 -16.28 -9.00 24.03
N ASN A 267 -16.77 -8.29 23.01
CA ASN A 267 -18.16 -7.79 22.93
C ASN A 267 -19.05 -8.70 22.08
#